data_AF-A0A7S7T3R9-F1
#
_entry.id   AF-A0A7S7T3R9-F1
#
_cell.length_a   1.000
_cell.length_b   1.000
_cell.length_c   1.000
_cell.angle_alpha   90.00
_cell.angle_beta   90.00
_cell.angle_gamma   90.00
#
_symmetry.space_group_name_H-M   'P 1'
#
loop_
_entity.id
_entity.type
_entity.pdbx_description
1 polymer ?
#
loop_
_entity_poly.entity_id
_entity_poly.type
_entity_poly.pdbx_seq_one_letter_code
_entity_poly.pdbx_strand_id
1 'polypeptide(L)'
;MTRHETNFDSEAVPVSDAVLPDALIPPSLREQTILPNAVSASRMISAVIYGRPEQAYLAPAGMFVLEALKKLANPMHSGPASGDAKLDLREHKPGRNKKGNLGKKKPPMIIIKEGSKYVASTGVRAIPGQDWRTNPIALAKLANYRYRKAIGELNTVCAPAITIADIVDEWTADFEPKSKAMKKLSGKRYNQMCEAGKHITRLIGHYPYAGPIKEIGNEYANKRTTEPRGNCSADNPNPGTVKVETSRGEIKCLRQMVRHHCEKHNKTVKLIDLPKEEQRGLRFINWYQFMQFLLACRGWQFDLEGNLLRDPVVQPDGRTKWVPRRLPRSQWEQFEMVERFGQLCWYGLRHAKALKMKWGFGDWGYFDFVNHLVNRAAQSSVIHNKRAAPSRMISSLERAARSWKRKDDAREYKHVVNNADGSPRKASMQRPFMRVAQLAGLPWLRPHHLKHSAVTAMAYAGMPVPALVESFSTSYRTLMKHYTHLQTFWQLGSIREWKPENVGLKALKASSPLPAGYPRIGGRLPPV
;
A
#
# COMPACT_ATOMS: atom_id res chain seq x y z
N MET A 1 3.63 25.73 49.93
CA MET A 1 2.91 26.28 48.77
C MET A 1 2.59 25.13 47.83
N THR A 2 1.37 24.72 47.51
CA THR A 2 -0.01 25.01 47.97
C THR A 2 -0.82 23.97 47.19
N ARG A 3 -1.55 23.07 47.86
CA ARG A 3 -2.48 22.13 47.19
C ARG A 3 -3.69 22.91 46.67
N HIS A 4 -4.17 22.59 45.48
CA HIS A 4 -5.55 22.90 45.09
C HIS A 4 -6.30 21.60 44.81
N GLU A 5 -7.11 21.23 45.79
CA GLU A 5 -8.34 20.44 45.65
C GLU A 5 -9.45 21.38 45.17
N THR A 6 -10.29 20.91 44.25
CA THR A 6 -11.67 21.39 44.13
C THR A 6 -12.55 20.21 43.76
N ASN A 7 -13.32 19.77 44.76
CA ASN A 7 -14.58 19.05 44.62
C ASN A 7 -15.57 19.93 43.85
N PHE A 8 -16.43 19.32 43.03
CA PHE A 8 -17.75 19.89 42.76
C PHE A 8 -18.78 18.78 42.68
N ASP A 9 -19.75 18.92 43.57
CA ASP A 9 -20.85 18.01 43.85
C ASP A 9 -21.89 17.96 42.73
N SER A 10 -22.58 16.83 42.76
CA SER A 10 -23.80 16.49 42.05
C SER A 10 -24.98 17.35 42.50
N GLU A 11 -25.69 17.94 41.54
CA GLU A 11 -27.10 18.30 41.72
C GLU A 11 -27.93 17.71 40.57
N ALA A 12 -28.93 16.93 40.97
CA ALA A 12 -29.95 16.36 40.12
C ALA A 12 -31.04 17.41 39.85
N VAL A 13 -31.41 17.58 38.58
CA VAL A 13 -32.54 18.42 38.16
C VAL A 13 -33.67 17.49 37.66
N PRO A 14 -34.92 17.65 38.13
CA PRO A 14 -36.03 16.80 37.74
C PRO A 14 -36.50 17.13 36.30
N VAL A 15 -36.78 16.09 35.53
CA VAL A 15 -37.39 16.20 34.20
C VAL A 15 -38.89 16.37 34.38
N SER A 16 -39.41 17.57 34.10
CA SER A 16 -40.84 17.85 34.01
C SER A 16 -41.36 17.52 32.60
N ASP A 17 -42.46 16.79 32.55
CA ASP A 17 -43.28 16.59 31.36
C ASP A 17 -43.78 17.95 30.82
N ALA A 18 -43.38 18.29 29.59
CA ALA A 18 -43.95 19.39 28.84
C ALA A 18 -44.45 18.85 27.49
N VAL A 19 -45.76 18.69 27.43
CA VAL A 19 -46.54 18.52 26.20
C VAL A 19 -46.51 19.85 25.44
N LEU A 20 -46.08 19.83 24.17
CA LEU A 20 -46.25 20.93 23.21
C LEU A 20 -46.89 20.37 21.93
N PRO A 21 -47.62 21.22 21.18
CA PRO A 21 -48.83 20.84 20.47
C PRO A 21 -48.57 20.44 19.02
N ASP A 22 -49.49 19.63 18.49
CA ASP A 22 -49.68 19.38 17.07
C ASP A 22 -50.02 20.69 16.34
N ALA A 23 -49.02 21.33 15.72
CA ALA A 23 -49.22 22.17 14.55
C ALA A 23 -47.88 22.54 13.90
N LEU A 24 -47.88 22.58 12.56
CA LEU A 24 -46.83 23.05 11.63
C LEU A 24 -45.90 21.97 11.04
N ILE A 25 -46.47 21.12 10.18
CA ILE A 25 -45.73 20.54 9.05
C ILE A 25 -46.17 21.28 7.77
N PRO A 26 -45.26 21.85 6.97
CA PRO A 26 -45.60 22.55 5.73
C PRO A 26 -46.20 21.60 4.67
N PRO A 27 -47.09 22.08 3.78
CA PRO A 27 -47.71 21.27 2.73
C PRO A 27 -46.74 20.63 1.72
N SER A 28 -45.47 21.05 1.68
CA SER A 28 -44.45 20.54 0.74
C SER A 28 -43.81 19.20 1.15
N LEU A 29 -44.25 18.58 2.25
CA LEU A 29 -43.81 17.24 2.70
C LEU A 29 -44.85 16.12 2.44
N ARG A 30 -45.93 16.38 1.69
CA ARG A 30 -47.00 15.40 1.45
C ARG A 30 -46.75 14.39 0.32
N GLU A 31 -45.70 14.53 -0.48
CA GLU A 31 -45.38 13.58 -1.55
C GLU A 31 -43.93 13.10 -1.45
N GLN A 32 -43.64 12.27 -0.44
CA GLN A 32 -42.55 11.32 -0.50
C GLN A 32 -43.13 9.92 -0.28
N THR A 33 -43.00 9.09 -1.31
CA THR A 33 -43.39 7.68 -1.30
C THR A 33 -42.60 6.95 -0.21
N ILE A 34 -43.21 6.78 0.97
CA ILE A 34 -42.62 6.04 2.08
C ILE A 34 -42.49 4.57 1.65
N LEU A 35 -41.27 4.12 1.37
CA LEU A 35 -40.98 2.68 1.27
C LEU A 35 -41.23 2.04 2.64
N PRO A 36 -41.95 0.91 2.71
CA PRO A 36 -42.28 0.28 3.99
C PRO A 36 -41.00 -0.12 4.72
N ASN A 37 -40.93 0.22 6.01
CA ASN A 37 -39.83 -0.22 6.88
C ASN A 37 -39.81 -1.76 7.00
N ALA A 38 -38.68 -2.31 7.48
CA ALA A 38 -38.47 -3.76 7.59
C ALA A 38 -39.54 -4.49 8.44
N VAL A 39 -40.20 -3.77 9.36
CA VAL A 39 -41.27 -4.31 10.21
C VAL A 39 -42.55 -4.52 9.39
N SER A 40 -42.89 -3.59 8.50
CA SER A 40 -44.03 -3.70 7.58
C SER A 40 -43.84 -4.82 6.55
N ALA A 41 -42.63 -5.01 6.02
CA ALA A 41 -42.33 -6.13 5.12
C ALA A 41 -42.42 -7.50 5.83
N SER A 42 -41.98 -7.60 7.08
CA SER A 42 -42.08 -8.83 7.88
C SER A 42 -43.53 -9.21 8.21
N ARG A 43 -44.39 -8.20 8.43
CA ARG A 43 -45.83 -8.40 8.64
C ARG A 43 -46.55 -8.82 7.35
N MET A 44 -46.21 -8.21 6.21
CA MET A 44 -46.75 -8.62 4.90
C MET A 44 -46.37 -10.07 4.55
N ILE A 45 -45.11 -10.47 4.78
CA ILE A 45 -44.66 -11.84 4.52
C ILE A 45 -45.36 -12.83 5.46
N SER A 46 -45.57 -12.49 6.74
CA SER A 46 -46.32 -13.34 7.67
C SER A 46 -47.78 -13.50 7.26
N ALA A 47 -48.46 -12.42 6.86
CA ALA A 47 -49.86 -12.45 6.41
C ALA A 47 -50.06 -13.35 5.18
N VAL A 48 -49.11 -13.34 4.24
CA VAL A 48 -49.12 -14.23 3.06
C VAL A 48 -48.83 -15.69 3.43
N ILE A 49 -47.88 -15.95 4.34
CA ILE A 49 -47.52 -17.32 4.77
C ILE A 49 -48.66 -17.98 5.56
N TYR A 50 -49.42 -17.22 6.35
CA TYR A 50 -50.52 -17.74 7.19
C TYR A 50 -51.91 -17.63 6.54
N GLY A 51 -51.98 -17.39 5.23
CA GLY A 51 -53.24 -17.45 4.48
C GLY A 51 -54.24 -16.32 4.75
N ARG A 52 -53.76 -15.11 5.09
CA ARG A 52 -54.59 -13.91 5.30
C ARG A 52 -54.16 -12.74 4.39
N PRO A 53 -54.27 -12.88 3.06
CA PRO A 53 -53.79 -11.89 2.08
C PRO A 53 -54.52 -10.54 2.16
N GLU A 54 -55.74 -10.50 2.70
CA GLU A 54 -56.52 -9.28 2.93
C GLU A 54 -55.87 -8.29 3.90
N GLN A 55 -54.90 -8.73 4.71
CA GLN A 55 -54.18 -7.88 5.66
C GLN A 55 -52.93 -7.19 5.05
N ALA A 56 -52.65 -7.38 3.76
CA ALA A 56 -51.44 -6.87 3.09
C ALA A 56 -51.62 -5.51 2.38
N TYR A 57 -52.62 -4.70 2.73
CA TYR A 57 -52.79 -3.38 2.14
C TYR A 57 -51.88 -2.36 2.82
N LEU A 58 -50.84 -1.91 2.10
CA LEU A 58 -50.35 -0.51 2.06
C LEU A 58 -49.26 -0.37 0.98
N ALA A 59 -49.46 0.63 0.10
CA ALA A 59 -48.59 1.15 -0.96
C ALA A 59 -48.48 0.35 -2.30
N PRO A 60 -48.47 1.04 -3.48
CA PRO A 60 -48.33 0.44 -4.81
C PRO A 60 -47.09 -0.45 -5.01
N ALA A 61 -46.01 -0.20 -4.26
CA ALA A 61 -44.81 -1.05 -4.27
C ALA A 61 -45.05 -2.43 -3.64
N GLY A 62 -46.03 -2.55 -2.72
CA GLY A 62 -46.44 -3.81 -2.12
C GLY A 62 -47.06 -4.76 -3.13
N MET A 63 -47.80 -4.23 -4.11
CA MET A 63 -48.46 -5.05 -5.16
C MET A 63 -47.45 -5.76 -6.07
N PHE A 64 -46.35 -5.10 -6.46
CA PHE A 64 -45.29 -5.74 -7.27
C PHE A 64 -44.56 -6.86 -6.51
N VAL A 65 -44.32 -6.66 -5.21
CA VAL A 65 -43.72 -7.69 -4.34
C VAL A 65 -44.70 -8.83 -4.11
N LEU A 66 -45.99 -8.55 -3.90
CA LEU A 66 -47.04 -9.56 -3.74
C LEU A 66 -47.17 -10.42 -5.01
N GLU A 67 -47.12 -9.80 -6.19
CA GLU A 67 -47.23 -10.49 -7.48
C GLU A 67 -46.00 -11.37 -7.77
N ALA A 68 -44.80 -10.89 -7.43
CA ALA A 68 -43.57 -11.68 -7.51
C ALA A 68 -43.57 -12.85 -6.51
N LEU A 69 -44.10 -12.64 -5.30
CA LEU A 69 -44.24 -13.69 -4.28
C LEU A 69 -45.33 -14.72 -4.65
N LYS A 70 -46.45 -14.30 -5.25
CA LYS A 70 -47.50 -15.19 -5.79
C LYS A 70 -46.96 -16.08 -6.91
N LYS A 71 -46.18 -15.54 -7.84
CA LYS A 71 -45.50 -16.32 -8.90
C LYS A 71 -44.48 -17.33 -8.35
N LEU A 72 -43.90 -17.05 -7.18
CA LEU A 72 -42.97 -17.95 -6.50
C LEU A 72 -43.65 -19.01 -5.62
N ALA A 73 -44.88 -18.76 -5.17
CA ALA A 73 -45.64 -19.66 -4.30
C ALA A 73 -46.38 -20.77 -5.08
N ASN A 74 -46.58 -20.63 -6.39
CA ASN A 74 -47.37 -21.57 -7.20
C ASN A 74 -46.56 -22.13 -8.40
N PRO A 75 -45.83 -23.25 -8.24
CA PRO A 75 -44.96 -23.79 -9.30
C PRO A 75 -45.70 -24.66 -10.35
N MET A 76 -47.03 -24.77 -10.32
CA MET A 76 -47.73 -25.79 -11.14
C MET A 76 -48.33 -25.32 -12.47
N HIS A 77 -48.31 -24.04 -12.83
CA HIS A 77 -48.86 -23.60 -14.12
C HIS A 77 -47.92 -22.65 -14.87
N SER A 78 -47.03 -23.22 -15.67
CA SER A 78 -46.42 -22.54 -16.82
C SER A 78 -46.32 -23.52 -17.99
N GLY A 79 -47.19 -23.35 -18.99
CA GLY A 79 -47.00 -23.89 -20.34
C GLY A 79 -45.83 -23.20 -21.06
N PRO A 80 -45.35 -23.74 -22.20
CA PRO A 80 -44.02 -23.43 -22.69
C PRO A 80 -44.00 -22.24 -23.68
N ALA A 81 -43.27 -21.19 -23.34
CA ALA A 81 -42.47 -20.29 -24.20
C ALA A 81 -42.14 -19.02 -23.37
N SER A 82 -40.94 -18.46 -23.29
CA SER A 82 -39.66 -18.67 -23.97
C SER A 82 -38.58 -18.01 -23.09
N GLY A 83 -37.38 -18.60 -23.01
CA GLY A 83 -36.15 -17.88 -22.62
C GLY A 83 -35.67 -17.89 -21.16
N ASP A 84 -36.30 -18.62 -20.23
CA ASP A 84 -35.89 -18.60 -18.82
C ASP A 84 -34.72 -19.54 -18.48
N ALA A 85 -33.82 -19.03 -17.64
CA ALA A 85 -32.70 -19.74 -17.05
C ALA A 85 -33.17 -21.07 -16.42
N LYS A 86 -32.85 -22.19 -17.06
CA LYS A 86 -33.11 -23.52 -16.51
C LYS A 86 -32.38 -23.67 -15.17
N LEU A 87 -33.16 -23.78 -14.10
CA LEU A 87 -32.70 -24.21 -12.79
C LEU A 87 -32.35 -25.72 -12.90
N ASP A 88 -31.10 -26.06 -13.25
CA ASP A 88 -30.65 -27.46 -13.30
C ASP A 88 -30.41 -27.96 -11.85
N LEU A 89 -31.49 -28.40 -11.20
CA LEU A 89 -31.46 -29.05 -9.90
C LEU A 89 -31.12 -30.53 -10.08
N ARG A 90 -29.83 -30.87 -10.09
CA ARG A 90 -29.41 -32.27 -10.02
C ARG A 90 -29.12 -32.68 -8.59
N GLU A 91 -29.71 -33.78 -8.15
CA GLU A 91 -29.19 -34.52 -7.00
C GLU A 91 -27.73 -34.89 -7.26
N HIS A 92 -26.86 -34.56 -6.31
CA HIS A 92 -25.46 -34.93 -6.39
C HIS A 92 -25.36 -36.46 -6.17
N LYS A 93 -25.32 -37.24 -7.27
CA LYS A 93 -24.96 -38.66 -7.18
C LYS A 93 -23.54 -38.74 -6.60
N PRO A 94 -23.28 -39.61 -5.59
CA PRO A 94 -21.96 -39.73 -4.99
C PRO A 94 -20.97 -40.27 -6.04
N GLY A 95 -19.90 -39.53 -6.30
CA GLY A 95 -18.82 -40.01 -7.16
C GLY A 95 -18.08 -41.17 -6.49
N ARG A 96 -17.77 -42.23 -7.26
CA ARG A 96 -16.85 -43.29 -6.82
C ARG A 96 -15.46 -42.69 -6.60
N ASN A 97 -14.89 -42.88 -5.42
CA ASN A 97 -13.50 -42.53 -5.16
C ASN A 97 -12.59 -43.49 -5.96
N LYS A 98 -11.36 -43.08 -6.31
CA LYS A 98 -10.37 -43.88 -7.08
C LYS A 98 -10.02 -45.27 -6.50
N LYS A 99 -10.62 -45.67 -5.37
CA LYS A 99 -10.42 -46.96 -4.69
C LYS A 99 -11.69 -47.82 -4.56
N GLY A 100 -12.75 -47.54 -5.32
CA GLY A 100 -13.94 -48.42 -5.39
C GLY A 100 -14.88 -48.43 -4.18
N ASN A 101 -14.49 -47.88 -3.03
CA ASN A 101 -15.35 -47.86 -1.84
C ASN A 101 -16.50 -46.84 -1.94
N LEU A 102 -17.72 -47.32 -1.68
CA LEU A 102 -18.91 -46.50 -1.43
C LEU A 102 -18.67 -45.68 -0.14
N GLY A 103 -18.32 -44.40 -0.31
CA GLY A 103 -18.20 -43.48 0.82
C GLY A 103 -19.54 -43.34 1.55
N LYS A 104 -19.49 -43.25 2.89
CA LYS A 104 -20.66 -42.99 3.76
C LYS A 104 -21.55 -41.91 3.15
N LYS A 105 -22.87 -42.17 3.03
CA LYS A 105 -23.88 -41.21 2.57
C LYS A 105 -23.71 -39.91 3.36
N LYS A 106 -23.19 -38.86 2.71
CA LYS A 106 -23.24 -37.51 3.30
C LYS A 106 -24.70 -37.04 3.27
N PRO A 107 -25.19 -36.38 4.33
CA PRO A 107 -26.54 -35.84 4.33
C PRO A 107 -26.71 -34.82 3.18
N PRO A 108 -27.96 -34.62 2.69
CA PRO A 108 -28.23 -33.71 1.59
C PRO A 108 -27.75 -32.28 1.95
N MET A 109 -26.80 -31.77 1.17
CA MET A 109 -26.36 -30.38 1.24
C MET A 109 -27.26 -29.53 0.35
N ILE A 110 -27.78 -28.43 0.90
CA ILE A 110 -28.34 -27.35 0.08
C ILE A 110 -27.16 -26.53 -0.41
N ILE A 111 -26.82 -26.71 -1.69
CA ILE A 111 -25.86 -25.85 -2.39
C ILE A 111 -26.68 -24.88 -3.25
N ILE A 112 -26.85 -23.65 -2.78
CA ILE A 112 -27.34 -22.57 -3.66
C ILE A 112 -26.14 -22.14 -4.51
N LYS A 113 -25.95 -22.82 -5.65
CA LYS A 113 -25.01 -22.42 -6.69
C LYS A 113 -25.75 -21.61 -7.75
N GLU A 114 -25.92 -20.31 -7.52
CA GLU A 114 -26.00 -19.39 -8.66
C GLU A 114 -24.56 -19.16 -9.18
N GLY A 115 -24.38 -19.32 -10.48
CA GLY A 115 -23.07 -19.40 -11.12
C GLY A 115 -22.21 -18.15 -10.91
N SER A 116 -21.14 -18.28 -10.13
CA SER A 116 -19.80 -17.74 -10.42
C SER A 116 -18.84 -18.16 -9.31
N LYS A 117 -17.61 -18.51 -9.67
CA LYS A 117 -16.58 -19.04 -8.74
C LYS A 117 -16.07 -18.01 -7.69
N TYR A 118 -16.67 -16.83 -7.57
CA TYR A 118 -16.22 -15.76 -6.68
C TYR A 118 -17.37 -14.86 -6.21
N VAL A 119 -18.29 -15.37 -5.39
CA VAL A 119 -19.13 -14.51 -4.56
C VAL A 119 -18.68 -14.69 -3.12
N ALA A 120 -18.18 -13.58 -2.53
CA ALA A 120 -17.80 -13.51 -1.13
C ALA A 120 -18.95 -14.05 -0.27
N SER A 121 -18.58 -14.92 0.68
CA SER A 121 -19.48 -15.52 1.67
C SER A 121 -20.48 -14.49 2.19
N THR A 122 -21.77 -14.73 1.97
CA THR A 122 -22.91 -13.88 2.34
C THR A 122 -23.09 -13.69 3.85
N GLY A 123 -22.14 -14.12 4.69
CA GLY A 123 -22.22 -14.08 6.15
C GLY A 123 -23.29 -15.01 6.75
N VAL A 124 -24.16 -15.59 5.94
CA VAL A 124 -25.20 -16.52 6.39
C VAL A 124 -24.59 -17.92 6.42
N ARG A 125 -24.23 -18.41 7.61
CA ARG A 125 -23.91 -19.83 7.80
C ARG A 125 -25.17 -20.65 7.46
N ALA A 126 -25.15 -21.34 6.33
CA ALA A 126 -26.09 -22.42 6.08
C ALA A 126 -25.88 -23.49 7.17
N ILE A 127 -26.94 -23.86 7.87
CA ILE A 127 -26.91 -25.01 8.78
C ILE A 127 -27.15 -26.24 7.89
N PRO A 128 -26.20 -27.19 7.80
CA PRO A 128 -26.38 -28.38 6.97
C PRO A 128 -27.65 -29.15 7.39
N GLY A 129 -28.50 -29.50 6.41
CA GLY A 129 -29.66 -30.38 6.61
C GLY A 129 -31.03 -29.70 6.80
N GLN A 130 -31.14 -28.36 6.77
CA GLN A 130 -32.44 -27.69 6.90
C GLN A 130 -33.05 -27.36 5.53
N ASP A 131 -34.08 -28.10 5.11
CA ASP A 131 -34.89 -27.74 3.94
C ASP A 131 -35.65 -26.43 4.23
N TRP A 132 -35.46 -25.43 3.36
CA TRP A 132 -36.16 -24.15 3.49
C TRP A 132 -37.69 -24.30 3.35
N ARG A 133 -38.16 -25.41 2.75
CA ARG A 133 -39.59 -25.71 2.64
C ARG A 133 -40.21 -26.15 3.96
N THR A 134 -39.42 -26.77 4.85
CA THR A 134 -39.91 -27.31 6.13
C THR A 134 -39.39 -26.54 7.33
N ASN A 135 -38.39 -25.67 7.15
CA ASN A 135 -37.81 -24.86 8.20
C ASN A 135 -38.11 -23.36 8.01
N PRO A 136 -38.98 -22.75 8.85
CA PRO A 136 -39.39 -21.36 8.71
C PRO A 136 -38.23 -20.36 8.88
N ILE A 137 -37.18 -20.70 9.64
CA ILE A 137 -35.99 -19.85 9.82
C ILE A 137 -35.15 -19.83 8.54
N ALA A 138 -35.01 -20.97 7.86
CA ALA A 138 -34.31 -21.07 6.59
C ALA A 138 -35.08 -20.34 5.47
N LEU A 139 -36.41 -20.46 5.43
CA LEU A 139 -37.27 -19.70 4.53
C LEU A 139 -37.14 -18.19 4.75
N ALA A 140 -37.21 -17.72 6.00
CA ALA A 140 -37.07 -16.30 6.33
C ALA A 140 -35.70 -15.73 5.89
N LYS A 141 -34.61 -16.50 6.04
CA LYS A 141 -33.28 -16.12 5.56
C LYS A 141 -33.20 -16.04 4.03
N LEU A 142 -33.80 -17.00 3.32
CA LEU A 142 -33.86 -16.99 1.86
C LEU A 142 -34.72 -15.83 1.34
N ALA A 143 -35.86 -15.56 1.98
CA ALA A 143 -36.74 -14.44 1.65
C ALA A 143 -36.03 -13.10 1.87
N ASN A 144 -35.31 -12.93 2.99
CA ASN A 144 -34.52 -11.71 3.26
C ASN A 144 -33.38 -11.54 2.23
N TYR A 145 -32.73 -12.64 1.82
CA TYR A 145 -31.74 -12.59 0.74
C TYR A 145 -32.36 -12.13 -0.59
N ARG A 146 -33.47 -12.75 -1.01
CA ARG A 146 -34.18 -12.37 -2.25
C ARG A 146 -34.71 -10.95 -2.20
N TYR A 147 -35.24 -10.52 -1.06
CA TYR A 147 -35.69 -9.15 -0.84
C TYR A 147 -34.53 -8.16 -0.96
N ARG A 148 -33.37 -8.41 -0.32
CA ARG A 148 -32.17 -7.56 -0.47
C ARG A 148 -31.66 -7.53 -1.91
N LYS A 149 -31.73 -8.66 -2.63
CA LYS A 149 -31.37 -8.75 -4.05
C LYS A 149 -32.32 -7.90 -4.90
N ALA A 150 -33.63 -8.06 -4.73
CA ALA A 150 -34.67 -7.31 -5.44
C ALA A 150 -34.65 -5.81 -5.12
N ILE A 151 -34.48 -5.41 -3.85
CA ILE A 151 -34.26 -4.02 -3.46
C ILE A 151 -32.98 -3.46 -4.07
N GLY A 152 -31.91 -4.28 -4.12
CA GLY A 152 -30.66 -3.93 -4.79
C GLY A 152 -30.88 -3.67 -6.28
N GLU A 153 -31.63 -4.54 -6.95
CA GLU A 153 -31.99 -4.45 -8.38
C GLU A 153 -32.90 -3.24 -8.66
N LEU A 154 -33.94 -3.01 -7.84
CA LEU A 154 -34.83 -1.85 -7.94
C LEU A 154 -34.10 -0.52 -7.68
N ASN A 155 -33.22 -0.47 -6.68
CA ASN A 155 -32.39 0.71 -6.42
C ASN A 155 -31.41 0.99 -7.56
N THR A 156 -30.97 -0.03 -8.32
CA THR A 156 -30.18 0.20 -9.54
C THR A 156 -31.01 0.74 -10.71
N VAL A 157 -32.33 0.48 -10.76
CA VAL A 157 -33.19 0.91 -11.86
C VAL A 157 -33.75 2.32 -11.63
N CYS A 158 -33.98 2.73 -10.37
CA CYS A 158 -34.67 3.98 -10.06
C CYS A 158 -33.83 5.07 -9.39
N ALA A 159 -32.60 4.80 -8.95
CA ALA A 159 -31.74 5.85 -8.40
C ALA A 159 -31.03 6.63 -9.53
N PRO A 160 -30.91 7.97 -9.43
CA PRO A 160 -30.00 8.71 -10.30
C PRO A 160 -28.63 8.04 -10.23
N ALA A 161 -28.02 7.79 -11.39
CA ALA A 161 -26.79 7.03 -11.47
C ALA A 161 -25.67 7.78 -10.74
N ILE A 162 -25.39 7.37 -9.50
CA ILE A 162 -24.28 7.92 -8.70
C ILE A 162 -23.01 7.84 -9.55
N THR A 163 -22.41 8.99 -9.79
CA THR A 163 -21.22 9.14 -10.61
C THR A 163 -19.95 9.00 -9.77
N ILE A 164 -18.79 8.88 -10.44
CA ILE A 164 -17.51 8.94 -9.75
C ILE A 164 -17.29 10.31 -9.09
N ALA A 165 -17.75 11.40 -9.70
CA ALA A 165 -17.69 12.74 -9.13
C ALA A 165 -18.42 12.80 -7.78
N ASP A 166 -19.66 12.30 -7.72
CA ASP A 166 -20.46 12.29 -6.49
C ASP A 166 -19.76 11.56 -5.33
N ILE A 167 -19.07 10.45 -5.63
CA ILE A 167 -18.30 9.68 -4.64
C ILE A 167 -17.08 10.47 -4.14
N VAL A 168 -16.39 11.19 -5.03
CA VAL A 168 -15.23 12.03 -4.68
C VAL A 168 -15.67 13.23 -3.85
N ASP A 169 -16.78 13.87 -4.21
CA ASP A 169 -17.32 15.03 -3.52
C ASP A 169 -17.84 14.66 -2.12
N GLU A 170 -18.56 13.54 -2.00
CA GLU A 170 -18.96 12.99 -0.70
C GLU A 170 -17.74 12.72 0.20
N TRP A 171 -16.70 12.08 -0.35
CA TRP A 171 -15.48 11.81 0.42
C TRP A 171 -14.79 13.12 0.85
N THR A 172 -14.75 14.13 -0.03
CA THR A 172 -14.11 15.41 0.29
C THR A 172 -14.87 16.16 1.37
N ALA A 173 -16.20 16.18 1.32
CA ALA A 173 -17.06 16.77 2.34
C ALA A 173 -16.91 16.08 3.71
N ASP A 174 -16.88 14.74 3.73
CA ASP A 174 -16.76 13.97 4.98
C ASP A 174 -15.38 14.16 5.67
N PHE A 175 -14.33 14.52 4.93
CA PHE A 175 -12.96 14.64 5.43
C PHE A 175 -12.40 16.06 5.45
N GLU A 176 -13.26 17.08 5.26
CA GLU A 176 -12.86 18.49 5.29
C GLU A 176 -12.04 18.83 6.56
N PRO A 177 -11.01 19.73 6.51
CA PRO A 177 -10.03 19.93 7.57
C PRO A 177 -10.57 20.24 8.99
N LYS A 178 -11.84 20.61 9.11
CA LYS A 178 -12.52 20.88 10.39
C LYS A 178 -13.21 19.65 10.99
N SER A 179 -13.28 18.53 10.28
CA SER A 179 -13.97 17.32 10.74
C SER A 179 -13.18 16.55 11.81
N LYS A 180 -13.88 15.92 12.77
CA LYS A 180 -13.28 14.98 13.74
C LYS A 180 -12.57 13.81 13.04
N ALA A 181 -13.00 13.46 11.81
CA ALA A 181 -12.41 12.41 10.99
C ALA A 181 -10.98 12.77 10.51
N MET A 182 -10.66 14.05 10.34
CA MET A 182 -9.35 14.50 9.88
C MET A 182 -8.23 14.17 10.88
N LYS A 183 -8.53 14.06 12.18
CA LYS A 183 -7.56 13.58 13.20
C LYS A 183 -6.93 12.22 12.85
N LYS A 184 -7.58 11.41 11.99
CA LYS A 184 -7.09 10.08 11.57
C LYS A 184 -6.23 10.10 10.30
N LEU A 185 -6.27 11.16 9.50
CA LEU A 185 -5.49 11.31 8.26
C LEU A 185 -4.40 12.34 8.46
N SER A 186 -3.16 12.04 8.04
CA SER A 186 -2.16 13.11 7.99
C SER A 186 -2.56 14.14 6.93
N GLY A 187 -2.42 15.44 7.22
CA GLY A 187 -2.79 16.50 6.27
C GLY A 187 -2.15 16.32 4.89
N LYS A 188 -0.93 15.77 4.82
CA LYS A 188 -0.28 15.39 3.56
C LYS A 188 -1.06 14.33 2.77
N ARG A 189 -1.60 13.31 3.43
CA ARG A 189 -2.38 12.26 2.78
C ARG A 189 -3.76 12.78 2.34
N TYR A 190 -4.38 13.64 3.14
CA TYR A 190 -5.61 14.33 2.76
C TYR A 190 -5.40 15.13 1.46
N ASN A 191 -4.41 16.03 1.45
CA ASN A 191 -4.08 16.83 0.26
C ASN A 191 -3.80 15.95 -0.97
N GLN A 192 -3.06 14.84 -0.79
CA GLN A 192 -2.81 13.89 -1.87
C GLN A 192 -4.11 13.27 -2.41
N MET A 193 -5.07 12.95 -1.54
CA MET A 193 -6.36 12.39 -1.94
C MET A 193 -7.24 13.42 -2.63
N CYS A 194 -7.28 14.67 -2.15
CA CYS A 194 -8.00 15.76 -2.81
C CYS A 194 -7.45 16.06 -4.21
N GLU A 195 -6.12 16.15 -4.35
CA GLU A 195 -5.50 16.37 -5.67
C GLU A 195 -5.79 15.20 -6.62
N ALA A 196 -5.70 13.96 -6.14
CA ALA A 196 -6.13 12.81 -6.92
C ALA A 196 -7.62 12.90 -7.32
N GLY A 197 -8.48 13.28 -6.37
CA GLY A 197 -9.92 13.48 -6.58
C GLY A 197 -10.22 14.48 -7.68
N LYS A 198 -9.54 15.63 -7.68
CA LYS A 198 -9.67 16.64 -8.75
C LYS A 198 -9.35 16.07 -10.13
N HIS A 199 -8.24 15.35 -10.26
CA HIS A 199 -7.87 14.72 -11.53
C HIS A 199 -8.87 13.63 -11.96
N ILE A 200 -9.36 12.84 -11.00
CA ILE A 200 -10.34 11.78 -11.23
C ILE A 200 -11.66 12.36 -11.72
N THR A 201 -12.23 13.32 -11.00
CA THR A 201 -13.50 13.97 -11.35
C THR A 201 -13.41 14.62 -12.74
N ARG A 202 -12.31 15.30 -13.05
CA ARG A 202 -12.13 15.92 -14.37
C ARG A 202 -12.09 14.91 -15.52
N LEU A 203 -11.39 13.78 -15.35
CA LEU A 203 -11.14 12.83 -16.45
C LEU A 203 -12.23 11.77 -16.61
N ILE A 204 -12.80 11.31 -15.50
CA ILE A 204 -13.75 10.19 -15.44
C ILE A 204 -14.90 10.43 -14.45
N GLY A 205 -15.10 11.65 -13.97
CA GLY A 205 -16.12 11.97 -12.96
C GLY A 205 -17.54 11.63 -13.40
N HIS A 206 -17.84 11.81 -14.68
CA HIS A 206 -19.16 11.54 -15.28
C HIS A 206 -19.51 10.04 -15.38
N TYR A 207 -18.56 9.13 -15.16
CA TYR A 207 -18.85 7.71 -15.28
C TYR A 207 -19.78 7.25 -14.16
N PRO A 208 -20.85 6.50 -14.47
CA PRO A 208 -21.71 5.94 -13.45
C PRO A 208 -20.99 4.83 -12.69
N TYR A 209 -21.03 4.86 -11.36
CA TYR A 209 -20.51 3.80 -10.49
C TYR A 209 -21.23 2.45 -10.72
N ALA A 210 -22.49 2.53 -11.18
CA ALA A 210 -23.29 1.35 -11.52
C ALA A 210 -22.77 0.57 -12.74
N GLY A 211 -22.05 1.22 -13.66
CA GLY A 211 -21.60 0.66 -14.93
C GLY A 211 -20.41 -0.33 -14.87
N PRO A 212 -19.76 -0.63 -16.01
CA PRO A 212 -18.60 -1.54 -16.11
C PRO A 212 -17.33 -0.93 -15.49
N ILE A 213 -17.37 -0.71 -14.17
CA ILE A 213 -16.37 0.04 -13.40
C ILE A 213 -14.97 -0.60 -13.42
N LYS A 214 -14.90 -1.87 -13.81
CA LYS A 214 -13.67 -2.64 -13.84
C LYS A 214 -12.65 -2.01 -14.78
N GLU A 215 -13.08 -1.50 -15.94
CA GLU A 215 -12.19 -0.99 -17.00
C GLU A 215 -11.80 0.48 -16.82
N ILE A 216 -12.56 1.24 -16.02
CA ILE A 216 -12.37 2.67 -15.78
C ILE A 216 -10.95 2.98 -15.29
N GLY A 217 -10.33 2.09 -14.52
CA GLY A 217 -8.95 2.30 -14.04
C GLY A 217 -7.90 2.32 -15.15
N ASN A 218 -8.06 1.53 -16.21
CA ASN A 218 -7.17 1.55 -17.37
C ASN A 218 -7.44 2.78 -18.24
N GLU A 219 -8.72 3.11 -18.44
CA GLU A 219 -9.11 4.27 -19.22
C GLU A 219 -8.61 5.58 -18.60
N TYR A 220 -8.80 5.74 -17.28
CA TYR A 220 -8.21 6.84 -16.53
C TYR A 220 -6.70 6.89 -16.67
N ALA A 221 -6.02 5.74 -16.54
CA ALA A 221 -4.57 5.70 -16.65
C ALA A 221 -4.11 6.19 -18.02
N ASN A 222 -4.73 5.72 -19.11
CA ASN A 222 -4.41 6.14 -20.48
C ASN A 222 -4.61 7.65 -20.66
N LYS A 223 -5.75 8.20 -20.23
CA LYS A 223 -6.02 9.65 -20.26
C LYS A 223 -5.03 10.43 -19.41
N ARG A 224 -4.74 9.96 -18.20
CA ARG A 224 -3.87 10.66 -17.25
C ARG A 224 -2.41 10.69 -17.71
N THR A 225 -1.94 9.64 -18.38
CA THR A 225 -0.54 9.55 -18.85
C THR A 225 -0.23 10.42 -20.08
N THR A 226 -1.22 11.01 -20.74
CA THR A 226 -0.99 12.00 -21.79
C THR A 226 -0.83 13.41 -21.22
N GLU A 227 -1.18 13.63 -19.95
CA GLU A 227 -1.12 14.94 -19.31
C GLU A 227 0.29 15.30 -18.84
N PRO A 228 0.61 16.60 -18.79
CA PRO A 228 1.87 17.06 -18.21
C PRO A 228 1.93 16.75 -16.71
N ARG A 229 3.13 16.41 -16.22
CA ARG A 229 3.37 16.03 -14.82
C ARG A 229 3.24 17.18 -13.83
N GLY A 230 3.21 18.41 -14.31
CA GLY A 230 3.03 19.63 -13.53
C GLY A 230 2.78 20.80 -14.47
N ASN A 231 2.62 22.00 -13.91
CA ASN A 231 2.46 23.21 -14.71
C ASN A 231 3.75 23.50 -15.48
N CYS A 232 3.62 23.91 -16.74
CA CYS A 232 4.75 24.48 -17.47
C CYS A 232 5.18 25.76 -16.72
N SER A 233 6.46 25.83 -16.36
CA SER A 233 7.07 27.02 -15.74
C SER A 233 8.24 27.46 -16.61
N ALA A 234 8.69 28.72 -16.46
CA ALA A 234 9.89 29.22 -17.14
C ALA A 234 11.11 28.28 -16.92
N ASP A 235 11.24 27.74 -15.71
CA ASP A 235 12.33 26.81 -15.35
C ASP A 235 12.15 25.36 -15.84
N ASN A 236 10.96 25.02 -16.36
CA ASN A 236 10.64 23.67 -16.81
C ASN A 236 9.57 23.72 -17.92
N PRO A 237 9.95 24.17 -19.13
CA PRO A 237 9.00 24.36 -20.24
C PRO A 237 8.42 23.03 -20.73
N ASN A 238 9.08 21.90 -20.45
CA ASN A 238 8.64 20.56 -20.82
C ASN A 238 8.62 19.62 -19.59
N PRO A 239 7.58 19.68 -18.75
CA PRO A 239 7.52 18.91 -17.49
C PRO A 239 7.47 17.38 -17.66
N GLY A 240 7.45 16.88 -18.91
CA GLY A 240 7.21 15.49 -19.25
C GLY A 240 5.78 15.07 -18.91
N THR A 241 5.41 13.86 -19.31
CA THR A 241 4.08 13.33 -19.03
C THR A 241 4.00 12.62 -17.67
N VAL A 242 2.77 12.47 -17.17
CA VAL A 242 2.49 11.71 -15.96
C VAL A 242 2.82 10.24 -16.19
N LYS A 243 3.47 9.61 -15.20
CA LYS A 243 3.81 8.19 -15.27
C LYS A 243 2.62 7.32 -14.86
N VAL A 244 2.53 6.12 -15.43
CA VAL A 244 1.50 5.11 -15.09
C VAL A 244 1.43 4.85 -13.58
N GLU A 245 2.56 4.89 -12.84
CA GLU A 245 2.54 4.66 -11.40
C GLU A 245 1.86 5.78 -10.60
N THR A 246 1.91 7.02 -11.11
CA THR A 246 1.17 8.15 -10.52
C THR A 246 -0.32 7.90 -10.69
N SER A 247 -0.78 7.61 -11.91
CA SER A 247 -2.19 7.31 -12.21
C SER A 247 -2.70 6.12 -11.40
N ARG A 248 -1.88 5.05 -11.27
CA ARG A 248 -2.18 3.89 -10.41
C ARG A 248 -2.29 4.28 -8.93
N GLY A 249 -1.52 5.25 -8.47
CA GLY A 249 -1.61 5.84 -7.13
C GLY A 249 -2.92 6.61 -6.92
N GLU A 250 -3.33 7.39 -7.92
CA GLU A 250 -4.61 8.12 -7.93
C GLU A 250 -5.80 7.15 -7.93
N ILE A 251 -5.80 6.08 -8.74
CA ILE A 251 -6.84 5.04 -8.72
C ILE A 251 -6.90 4.29 -7.37
N LYS A 252 -5.77 4.12 -6.65
CA LYS A 252 -5.81 3.59 -5.28
C LYS A 252 -6.53 4.54 -4.32
N CYS A 253 -6.44 5.86 -4.54
CA CYS A 253 -7.22 6.83 -3.78
C CYS A 253 -8.70 6.71 -4.13
N LEU A 254 -9.06 6.58 -5.42
CA LEU A 254 -10.43 6.33 -5.83
C LEU A 254 -11.01 5.06 -5.20
N ARG A 255 -10.29 3.94 -5.21
CA ARG A 255 -10.72 2.70 -4.53
C ARG A 255 -11.00 2.91 -3.04
N GLN A 256 -10.25 3.80 -2.39
CA GLN A 256 -10.48 4.14 -0.98
C GLN A 256 -11.74 4.99 -0.80
N MET A 257 -11.97 5.97 -1.68
CA MET A 257 -13.18 6.81 -1.69
C MET A 257 -14.43 5.97 -1.96
N VAL A 258 -14.39 5.07 -2.95
CA VAL A 258 -15.44 4.10 -3.24
C VAL A 258 -15.72 3.19 -2.05
N ARG A 259 -14.67 2.68 -1.39
CA ARG A 259 -14.86 1.86 -0.19
C ARG A 259 -15.60 2.64 0.90
N HIS A 260 -15.19 3.88 1.16
CA HIS A 260 -15.85 4.76 2.13
C HIS A 260 -17.32 4.98 1.79
N HIS A 261 -17.64 5.32 0.53
CA HIS A 261 -19.02 5.46 0.07
C HIS A 261 -19.82 4.18 0.27
N CYS A 262 -19.29 3.02 -0.14
CA CYS A 262 -19.96 1.74 0.03
C CYS A 262 -20.19 1.38 1.50
N GLU A 263 -19.21 1.64 2.38
CA GLU A 263 -19.36 1.42 3.83
C GLU A 263 -20.45 2.33 4.42
N LYS A 264 -20.45 3.62 4.06
CA LYS A 264 -21.43 4.62 4.51
C LYS A 264 -22.87 4.25 4.10
N HIS A 265 -23.03 3.74 2.88
CA HIS A 265 -24.33 3.40 2.30
C HIS A 265 -24.69 1.91 2.40
N ASN A 266 -23.92 1.11 3.13
CA ASN A 266 -24.10 -0.34 3.28
C ASN A 266 -24.22 -1.09 1.93
N LYS A 267 -23.40 -0.70 0.94
CA LYS A 267 -23.32 -1.29 -0.40
C LYS A 267 -22.11 -2.22 -0.53
N THR A 268 -22.20 -3.17 -1.45
CA THR A 268 -21.06 -4.02 -1.81
C THR A 268 -20.06 -3.24 -2.66
N VAL A 269 -18.77 -3.29 -2.28
CA VAL A 269 -17.69 -2.64 -3.03
C VAL A 269 -17.46 -3.34 -4.38
N LYS A 270 -17.68 -2.64 -5.48
CA LYS A 270 -17.22 -3.05 -6.82
C LYS A 270 -15.73 -2.76 -6.98
N LEU A 271 -14.97 -3.73 -7.51
CA LEU A 271 -13.53 -3.62 -7.71
C LEU A 271 -13.22 -2.89 -9.04
N ILE A 272 -12.56 -1.74 -8.94
CA ILE A 272 -11.97 -1.03 -10.10
C ILE A 272 -10.63 -1.66 -10.42
N ASP A 273 -10.34 -2.12 -11.64
CA ASP A 273 -9.01 -2.69 -11.91
C ASP A 273 -7.92 -1.62 -11.76
N LEU A 274 -6.77 -2.04 -11.23
CA LEU A 274 -5.61 -1.16 -11.22
C LEU A 274 -4.86 -1.37 -12.53
N PRO A 275 -4.43 -0.29 -13.21
CA PRO A 275 -3.66 -0.40 -14.44
C PRO A 275 -2.43 -1.27 -14.22
N LYS A 276 -2.09 -2.10 -15.21
CA LYS A 276 -0.95 -3.03 -15.12
C LYS A 276 0.28 -2.24 -14.70
N GLU A 277 0.91 -2.69 -13.63
CA GLU A 277 2.15 -2.09 -13.16
C GLU A 277 3.25 -2.60 -14.10
N GLU A 278 3.91 -1.69 -14.81
CA GLU A 278 5.13 -2.05 -15.52
C GLU A 278 6.08 -2.69 -14.49
N GLN A 279 6.47 -3.94 -14.77
CA GLN A 279 7.47 -4.60 -13.95
C GLN A 279 8.79 -3.89 -14.19
N ARG A 280 9.08 -2.89 -13.38
CA ARG A 280 10.42 -2.30 -13.33
C ARG A 280 11.36 -3.41 -12.90
N GLY A 281 12.28 -3.79 -13.79
CA GLY A 281 13.35 -4.72 -13.46
C GLY A 281 13.98 -4.26 -12.13
N LEU A 282 14.11 -5.19 -11.19
CA LEU A 282 14.70 -4.90 -9.89
C LEU A 282 16.13 -4.39 -10.13
N ARG A 283 16.36 -3.12 -9.83
CA ARG A 283 17.68 -2.51 -9.95
C ARG A 283 18.37 -2.56 -8.60
N PHE A 284 19.44 -3.34 -8.54
CA PHE A 284 20.37 -3.36 -7.43
C PHE A 284 21.79 -3.35 -7.98
N ILE A 285 22.72 -2.86 -7.17
CA ILE A 285 24.13 -2.85 -7.49
C ILE A 285 24.82 -4.04 -6.80
N ASN A 286 25.85 -4.57 -7.44
CA ASN A 286 26.74 -5.54 -6.78
C ASN A 286 27.76 -4.82 -5.89
N TRP A 287 28.59 -5.59 -5.19
CA TRP A 287 29.64 -5.03 -4.32
C TRP A 287 30.63 -4.12 -5.07
N TYR A 288 31.07 -4.51 -6.27
CA TYR A 288 32.03 -3.70 -7.04
C TYR A 288 31.46 -2.34 -7.42
N GLN A 289 30.19 -2.29 -7.84
CA GLN A 289 29.48 -1.05 -8.12
C GLN A 289 29.28 -0.20 -6.87
N PHE A 290 29.08 -0.81 -5.71
CA PHE A 290 29.06 -0.05 -4.46
C PHE A 290 30.44 0.53 -4.13
N MET A 291 31.52 -0.20 -4.38
CA MET A 291 32.88 0.31 -4.23
C MET A 291 33.20 1.43 -5.24
N GLN A 292 32.77 1.31 -6.50
CA GLN A 292 32.83 2.40 -7.49
C GLN A 292 32.13 3.64 -6.97
N PHE A 293 30.93 3.50 -6.40
CA PHE A 293 30.20 4.60 -5.78
C PHE A 293 30.97 5.25 -4.62
N LEU A 294 31.58 4.46 -3.73
CA LEU A 294 32.40 4.99 -2.63
C LEU A 294 33.68 5.68 -3.13
N LEU A 295 34.34 5.14 -4.16
CA LEU A 295 35.49 5.77 -4.81
C LEU A 295 35.07 7.07 -5.52
N ALA A 296 33.91 7.10 -6.15
CA ALA A 296 33.38 8.32 -6.77
C ALA A 296 33.09 9.42 -5.74
N CYS A 297 32.71 9.06 -4.50
CA CYS A 297 32.64 10.04 -3.40
C CYS A 297 34.00 10.67 -3.10
N ARG A 298 35.11 10.03 -3.47
CA ARG A 298 36.49 10.52 -3.29
C ARG A 298 37.08 11.13 -4.56
N GLY A 299 36.23 11.43 -5.54
CA GLY A 299 36.55 12.13 -6.78
C GLY A 299 36.96 11.23 -7.94
N TRP A 300 37.03 9.91 -7.77
CA TRP A 300 37.32 8.99 -8.87
C TRP A 300 36.18 8.99 -9.90
N GLN A 301 36.51 8.85 -11.18
CA GLN A 301 35.51 8.90 -12.26
C GLN A 301 35.49 7.60 -13.06
N PHE A 302 34.30 7.12 -13.39
CA PHE A 302 34.06 5.88 -14.11
C PHE A 302 33.16 6.12 -15.33
N ASP A 303 33.35 5.33 -16.39
CA ASP A 303 32.42 5.27 -17.53
C ASP A 303 31.16 4.45 -17.19
N LEU A 304 30.22 4.31 -18.14
CA LEU A 304 28.96 3.58 -17.93
C LEU A 304 29.17 2.07 -17.82
N GLU A 305 30.29 1.57 -18.34
CA GLU A 305 30.74 0.18 -18.29
C GLU A 305 31.42 -0.16 -16.95
N GLY A 306 31.72 0.87 -16.13
CA GLY A 306 32.34 0.74 -14.82
C GLY A 306 33.87 0.72 -14.84
N ASN A 307 34.50 1.08 -15.96
CA ASN A 307 35.94 1.26 -16.05
C ASN A 307 36.34 2.61 -15.48
N LEU A 308 37.49 2.63 -14.79
CA LEU A 308 38.06 3.86 -14.26
C LEU A 308 38.58 4.72 -15.41
N LEU A 309 38.03 5.93 -15.56
CA LEU A 309 38.48 6.90 -16.55
C LEU A 309 39.94 7.26 -16.28
N ARG A 310 40.70 7.53 -17.33
CA ARG A 310 42.13 7.89 -17.25
C ARG A 310 42.41 9.11 -18.12
N ASP A 311 43.34 9.93 -17.66
CA ASP A 311 43.86 11.07 -18.41
C ASP A 311 45.30 10.76 -18.88
N PRO A 312 45.66 11.14 -20.11
CA PRO A 312 47.04 11.04 -20.57
C PRO A 312 47.88 12.14 -19.90
N VAL A 313 49.01 11.77 -19.30
CA VAL A 313 50.01 12.70 -18.77
C VAL A 313 51.31 12.47 -19.51
N VAL A 314 51.78 13.50 -20.22
CA VAL A 314 53.07 13.47 -20.90
C VAL A 314 54.17 13.67 -19.85
N GLN A 315 55.08 12.71 -19.76
CA GLN A 315 56.22 12.73 -18.85
C GLN A 315 57.37 13.58 -19.45
N PRO A 316 58.36 14.02 -18.64
CA PRO A 316 59.49 14.80 -19.14
C PRO A 316 60.31 14.11 -20.24
N ASP A 317 60.29 12.77 -20.30
CA ASP A 317 60.94 11.96 -21.34
C ASP A 317 60.11 11.81 -22.63
N GLY A 318 58.98 12.52 -22.72
CA GLY A 318 58.05 12.46 -23.85
C GLY A 318 57.08 11.27 -23.84
N ARG A 319 57.20 10.33 -22.89
CA ARG A 319 56.28 9.18 -22.82
C ARG A 319 54.92 9.58 -22.25
N THR A 320 53.84 8.99 -22.78
CA THR A 320 52.49 9.19 -22.24
C THR A 320 52.17 8.14 -21.17
N LYS A 321 51.91 8.60 -19.95
CA LYS A 321 51.43 7.77 -18.83
C LYS A 321 49.94 8.02 -18.59
N TRP A 322 49.15 6.96 -18.61
CA TRP A 322 47.72 7.03 -18.29
C TRP A 322 47.50 7.03 -16.78
N VAL A 323 47.11 8.17 -16.22
CA VAL A 323 46.80 8.29 -14.79
C VAL A 323 45.30 8.19 -14.58
N PRO A 324 44.85 7.46 -13.55
CA PRO A 324 43.46 7.48 -13.12
C PRO A 324 42.89 8.90 -12.94
N ARG A 325 41.78 9.21 -13.64
CA ARG A 325 41.10 10.51 -13.58
C ARG A 325 40.45 10.69 -12.21
N ARG A 326 40.78 11.80 -11.56
CA ARG A 326 40.25 12.16 -10.24
C ARG A 326 39.96 13.66 -10.18
N LEU A 327 38.79 14.01 -9.63
CA LEU A 327 38.45 15.41 -9.38
C LEU A 327 39.45 16.05 -8.40
N PRO A 328 39.69 17.38 -8.50
CA PRO A 328 40.44 18.12 -7.49
C PRO A 328 39.82 17.98 -6.10
N ARG A 329 40.65 18.04 -5.06
CA ARG A 329 40.22 17.86 -3.66
C ARG A 329 39.09 18.81 -3.25
N SER A 330 39.21 20.08 -3.61
CA SER A 330 38.17 21.11 -3.39
C SER A 330 36.81 20.74 -3.98
N GLN A 331 36.76 19.93 -5.03
CA GLN A 331 35.50 19.54 -5.68
C GLN A 331 34.88 18.29 -5.07
N TRP A 332 35.66 17.32 -4.57
CA TRP A 332 35.10 16.07 -4.02
C TRP A 332 35.00 16.04 -2.50
N GLU A 333 35.65 16.94 -1.76
CA GLU A 333 35.48 17.00 -0.29
C GLU A 333 34.01 17.19 0.12
N GLN A 334 33.24 17.96 -0.65
CA GLN A 334 31.80 18.09 -0.45
C GLN A 334 31.01 16.78 -0.63
N PHE A 335 31.61 15.72 -1.18
CA PHE A 335 31.00 14.40 -1.32
C PHE A 335 31.29 13.47 -0.14
N GLU A 336 32.10 13.89 0.85
CA GLU A 336 32.27 13.11 2.09
C GLU A 336 30.90 12.85 2.75
N MET A 337 30.00 13.84 2.75
CA MET A 337 28.63 13.66 3.25
C MET A 337 27.84 12.62 2.44
N VAL A 338 28.10 12.50 1.13
CA VAL A 338 27.46 11.50 0.26
C VAL A 338 28.02 10.11 0.55
N GLU A 339 29.32 9.98 0.82
CA GLU A 339 29.96 8.73 1.24
C GLU A 339 29.29 8.20 2.52
N ARG A 340 29.22 9.03 3.56
CA ARG A 340 28.59 8.69 4.85
C ARG A 340 27.12 8.32 4.65
N PHE A 341 26.38 9.15 3.91
CA PHE A 341 24.96 8.93 3.62
C PHE A 341 24.72 7.62 2.84
N GLY A 342 25.55 7.33 1.83
CA GLY A 342 25.48 6.13 1.02
C GLY A 342 25.77 4.87 1.83
N GLN A 343 26.81 4.89 2.67
CA GLN A 343 27.10 3.79 3.59
C GLN A 343 25.95 3.55 4.58
N LEU A 344 25.40 4.60 5.20
CA LEU A 344 24.22 4.47 6.06
C LEU A 344 23.03 3.81 5.35
N CYS A 345 22.76 4.21 4.09
CA CYS A 345 21.70 3.59 3.30
C CYS A 345 22.00 2.13 2.94
N TRP A 346 23.26 1.80 2.63
CA TRP A 346 23.72 0.42 2.44
C TRP A 346 23.42 -0.42 3.68
N TYR A 347 23.71 0.06 4.88
CA TYR A 347 23.38 -0.65 6.13
C TYR A 347 21.91 -0.52 6.56
N GLY A 348 21.01 -0.18 5.64
CA GLY A 348 19.58 -0.37 5.81
C GLY A 348 18.80 0.82 6.36
N LEU A 349 19.46 1.95 6.59
CA LEU A 349 18.77 3.18 6.96
C LEU A 349 18.00 3.73 5.76
N ARG A 350 16.83 4.30 6.03
CA ARG A 350 16.07 5.03 5.00
C ARG A 350 16.65 6.44 4.85
N HIS A 351 16.55 7.02 3.65
CA HIS A 351 17.03 8.37 3.31
C HIS A 351 16.76 9.41 4.42
N ALA A 352 15.50 9.56 4.86
CA ALA A 352 15.14 10.54 5.89
C ALA A 352 15.73 10.26 7.29
N LYS A 353 16.06 9.00 7.61
CA LYS A 353 16.65 8.61 8.89
C LYS A 353 18.17 8.75 8.87
N ALA A 354 18.81 8.39 7.76
CA ALA A 354 20.24 8.60 7.57
C ALA A 354 20.61 10.10 7.70
N LEU A 355 19.79 11.00 7.14
CA LEU A 355 20.02 12.45 7.22
C LEU A 355 19.90 13.05 8.61
N LYS A 356 19.14 12.43 9.50
CA LYS A 356 18.88 12.95 10.85
C LYS A 356 19.71 12.26 11.93
N MET A 357 20.62 11.36 11.53
CA MET A 357 21.42 10.58 12.46
C MET A 357 22.38 11.49 13.24
N LYS A 358 22.46 11.29 14.55
CA LYS A 358 23.32 12.05 15.48
C LYS A 358 24.43 11.18 16.09
N TRP A 359 25.47 11.84 16.59
CA TRP A 359 26.46 11.22 17.47
C TRP A 359 25.94 11.28 18.91
N GLY A 360 25.57 10.13 19.49
CA GLY A 360 25.02 10.05 20.85
C GLY A 360 23.50 10.26 20.95
N PHE A 361 22.98 10.08 22.17
CA PHE A 361 21.55 10.08 22.47
C PHE A 361 20.86 11.40 22.09
N GLY A 362 19.59 11.32 21.68
CA GLY A 362 18.76 12.50 21.43
C GLY A 362 17.45 12.22 20.68
N ASP A 363 16.83 13.28 20.14
CA ASP A 363 15.50 13.26 19.53
C ASP A 363 15.43 12.58 18.14
N TRP A 364 16.52 11.93 17.71
CA TRP A 364 16.62 11.29 16.41
C TRP A 364 17.31 9.93 16.53
N GLY A 365 17.58 9.29 15.39
CA GLY A 365 18.43 8.11 15.41
C GLY A 365 19.85 8.48 15.86
N TYR A 366 20.54 7.53 16.48
CA TYR A 366 21.92 7.69 16.94
C TYR A 366 22.73 6.40 16.87
N PHE A 367 24.05 6.54 16.93
CA PHE A 367 24.96 5.42 17.15
C PHE A 367 25.18 5.18 18.64
N ASP A 368 25.01 3.94 19.07
CA ASP A 368 25.36 3.46 20.39
C ASP A 368 26.60 2.57 20.27
N PHE A 369 27.75 3.16 20.53
CA PHE A 369 29.04 2.49 20.43
C PHE A 369 29.35 1.56 21.61
N VAL A 370 28.58 1.65 22.70
CA VAL A 370 28.73 0.77 23.87
C VAL A 370 28.02 -0.56 23.58
N ASN A 371 26.79 -0.49 23.09
CA ASN A 371 26.00 -1.68 22.78
C ASN A 371 26.18 -2.18 21.34
N HIS A 372 27.03 -1.54 20.55
CA HIS A 372 27.24 -1.82 19.13
C HIS A 372 25.94 -1.75 18.31
N LEU A 373 25.08 -0.76 18.58
CA LEU A 373 23.78 -0.60 17.92
C LEU A 373 23.70 0.68 17.08
N VAL A 374 22.86 0.63 16.04
CA VAL A 374 22.31 1.79 15.35
C VAL A 374 20.86 1.95 15.75
N ASN A 375 20.57 2.97 16.54
CA ASN A 375 19.21 3.36 16.90
C ASN A 375 18.62 4.21 15.77
N ARG A 376 17.49 3.79 15.19
CA ARG A 376 16.91 4.44 13.99
C ARG A 376 15.81 5.45 14.32
N ALA A 377 15.48 5.57 15.58
CA ALA A 377 14.50 6.48 16.11
C ALA A 377 14.97 7.00 17.47
N ALA A 378 14.37 8.11 17.90
CA ALA A 378 14.56 8.61 19.25
C ALA A 378 14.00 7.61 20.26
N GLN A 379 14.56 7.60 21.45
CA GLN A 379 14.06 6.78 22.55
C GLN A 379 12.61 7.12 22.91
N SER A 380 12.24 8.40 22.82
CA SER A 380 10.88 8.91 23.07
C SER A 380 9.95 8.87 21.85
N SER A 381 10.38 8.32 20.72
CA SER A 381 9.56 8.38 19.51
C SER A 381 8.36 7.44 19.58
N VAL A 382 7.20 7.95 19.15
CA VAL A 382 5.98 7.15 19.02
C VAL A 382 6.23 5.99 18.06
N ILE A 383 5.91 4.78 18.50
CA ILE A 383 6.02 3.57 17.68
C ILE A 383 4.97 3.66 16.56
N HIS A 384 5.43 4.00 15.36
CA HIS A 384 4.60 3.98 14.16
C HIS A 384 4.65 2.61 13.47
N ASN A 385 3.67 2.32 12.59
CA ASN A 385 3.63 1.12 11.74
C ASN A 385 4.92 0.86 10.93
N LYS A 386 5.71 1.92 10.69
CA LYS A 386 7.03 1.81 10.07
C LYS A 386 8.06 1.49 11.16
N ARG A 387 8.37 0.19 11.31
CA ARG A 387 9.43 -0.32 12.19
C ARG A 387 10.72 0.50 12.04
N ALA A 388 11.24 0.96 13.17
CA ALA A 388 12.50 1.67 13.30
C ALA A 388 13.29 1.13 14.51
N ALA A 389 13.21 -0.20 14.69
CA ALA A 389 13.91 -0.88 15.75
C ALA A 389 15.43 -0.65 15.64
N PRO A 390 16.15 -0.66 16.78
CA PRO A 390 17.60 -0.72 16.77
C PRO A 390 18.10 -1.90 15.95
N SER A 391 19.31 -1.79 15.41
CA SER A 391 19.96 -2.88 14.67
C SER A 391 21.44 -2.93 15.05
N ARG A 392 21.99 -4.12 15.20
CA ARG A 392 23.44 -4.30 15.43
C ARG A 392 24.25 -3.64 14.31
N MET A 393 25.32 -2.95 14.67
CA MET A 393 26.30 -2.45 13.73
C MET A 393 27.09 -3.62 13.16
N ILE A 394 27.09 -3.73 11.83
CA ILE A 394 28.02 -4.63 11.14
C ILE A 394 29.43 -4.04 11.28
N SER A 395 30.44 -4.88 11.50
CA SER A 395 31.81 -4.49 11.86
C SER A 395 32.41 -3.39 10.98
N SER A 396 32.14 -3.41 9.66
CA SER A 396 32.60 -2.38 8.73
C SER A 396 31.88 -1.04 8.91
N LEU A 397 30.59 -1.02 9.25
CA LEU A 397 29.88 0.20 9.61
C LEU A 397 30.43 0.77 10.92
N GLU A 398 30.62 -0.07 11.92
CA GLU A 398 31.12 0.38 13.22
C GLU A 398 32.48 1.04 13.10
N ARG A 399 33.42 0.41 12.38
CA ARG A 399 34.75 0.96 12.13
C ARG A 399 34.69 2.31 11.42
N ALA A 400 33.85 2.41 10.39
CA ALA A 400 33.65 3.66 9.65
C ALA A 400 33.06 4.74 10.57
N ALA A 401 32.00 4.40 11.33
CA ALA A 401 31.32 5.32 12.24
C ALA A 401 32.24 5.82 13.36
N ARG A 402 33.08 4.96 13.97
CA ARG A 402 34.09 5.39 14.95
C ARG A 402 35.12 6.33 14.33
N SER A 403 35.55 6.07 13.10
CA SER A 403 36.46 6.95 12.37
C SER A 403 35.85 8.32 12.09
N TRP A 404 34.59 8.35 11.62
CA TRP A 404 33.85 9.59 11.41
C TRP A 404 33.64 10.36 12.72
N LYS A 405 33.22 9.68 13.79
CA LYS A 405 33.00 10.29 15.10
C LYS A 405 34.27 10.98 15.61
N ARG A 406 35.44 10.34 15.53
CA ARG A 406 36.70 10.99 15.95
C ARG A 406 36.98 12.28 15.17
N LYS A 407 36.72 12.30 13.87
CA LYS A 407 36.89 13.51 13.03
C LYS A 407 35.87 14.59 13.38
N ASP A 408 34.64 14.18 13.63
CA ASP A 408 33.51 15.06 13.91
C ASP A 408 33.60 15.65 15.33
N ASP A 409 34.07 14.87 16.31
CA ASP A 409 34.32 15.33 17.69
C ASP A 409 35.38 16.44 17.70
N ALA A 410 36.45 16.29 16.91
CA ALA A 410 37.48 17.33 16.75
C ALA A 410 36.96 18.63 16.11
N ARG A 411 35.75 18.60 15.54
CA ARG A 411 35.07 19.76 14.93
C ARG A 411 33.77 20.12 15.65
N GLU A 412 33.46 19.45 16.75
CA GLU A 412 32.21 19.58 17.51
C GLU A 412 30.92 19.34 16.70
N TYR A 413 30.99 18.51 15.66
CA TYR A 413 29.83 18.21 14.83
C TYR A 413 28.90 17.22 15.54
N LYS A 414 27.60 17.55 15.59
CA LYS A 414 26.58 16.73 16.29
C LYS A 414 25.91 15.69 15.38
N HIS A 415 25.98 15.87 14.06
CA HIS A 415 25.28 15.07 13.07
C HIS A 415 26.25 14.20 12.26
N VAL A 416 25.83 12.97 11.94
CA VAL A 416 26.66 12.03 11.16
C VAL A 416 26.78 12.48 9.70
N VAL A 417 25.66 12.90 9.11
CA VAL A 417 25.59 13.49 7.78
C VAL A 417 25.41 14.98 7.96
N ASN A 418 26.52 15.70 7.84
CA ASN A 418 26.60 17.14 8.03
C ASN A 418 27.08 17.84 6.74
N ASN A 419 26.80 19.14 6.63
CA ASN A 419 27.47 19.98 5.64
C ASN A 419 28.91 20.29 6.14
N ALA A 420 29.72 20.94 5.32
CA ALA A 420 31.11 21.29 5.65
C ALA A 420 31.26 22.20 6.88
N ASP A 421 30.20 22.90 7.29
CA ASP A 421 30.11 23.74 8.49
C ASP A 421 29.62 22.98 9.73
N GLY A 422 29.37 21.67 9.64
CA GLY A 422 28.82 20.85 10.72
C GLY A 422 27.29 20.91 10.86
N SER A 423 26.62 21.79 10.12
CA SER A 423 25.17 21.94 10.19
C SER A 423 24.45 20.69 9.65
N PRO A 424 23.26 20.34 10.17
CA PRO A 424 22.50 19.22 9.64
C PRO A 424 22.05 19.49 8.22
N ARG A 425 22.06 18.44 7.39
CA ARG A 425 21.50 18.50 6.04
C ARG A 425 19.98 18.58 6.10
N LYS A 426 19.42 19.79 6.02
CA LYS A 426 17.97 20.05 5.95
C LYS A 426 17.36 19.71 4.58
N ALA A 427 18.13 19.91 3.51
CA ALA A 427 17.70 19.71 2.13
C ALA A 427 17.83 18.24 1.65
N SER A 428 17.21 17.92 0.52
CA SER A 428 17.32 16.60 -0.12
C SER A 428 18.77 16.26 -0.49
N MET A 429 19.21 15.02 -0.22
CA MET A 429 20.49 14.49 -0.70
C MET A 429 20.47 14.07 -2.16
N GLN A 430 19.31 14.18 -2.83
CA GLN A 430 19.15 13.66 -4.17
C GLN A 430 20.14 14.26 -5.16
N ARG A 431 20.27 15.59 -5.27
CA ARG A 431 21.20 16.22 -6.23
C ARG A 431 22.66 15.79 -6.02
N PRO A 432 23.28 15.94 -4.82
CA PRO A 432 24.68 15.53 -4.63
C PRO A 432 24.87 14.01 -4.79
N PHE A 433 23.90 13.20 -4.33
CA PHE A 433 23.94 11.75 -4.56
C PHE A 433 23.92 11.40 -6.04
N MET A 434 23.06 12.04 -6.82
CA MET A 434 22.94 11.83 -8.27
C MET A 434 24.22 12.19 -9.01
N ARG A 435 24.89 13.28 -8.59
CA ARG A 435 26.19 13.67 -9.15
C ARG A 435 27.25 12.60 -8.91
N VAL A 436 27.37 12.12 -7.67
CA VAL A 436 28.30 11.01 -7.34
C VAL A 436 27.94 9.73 -8.08
N ALA A 437 26.65 9.41 -8.17
CA ALA A 437 26.18 8.25 -8.93
C ALA A 437 26.56 8.33 -10.42
N GLN A 438 26.51 9.53 -11.01
CA GLN A 438 26.99 9.76 -12.39
C GLN A 438 28.50 9.58 -12.51
N LEU A 439 29.29 10.14 -11.56
CA LEU A 439 30.75 9.93 -11.51
C LEU A 439 31.12 8.46 -11.33
N ALA A 440 30.25 7.67 -10.70
CA ALA A 440 30.43 6.23 -10.51
C ALA A 440 30.04 5.39 -11.74
N GLY A 441 29.62 5.99 -12.85
CA GLY A 441 29.10 5.24 -14.00
C GLY A 441 27.69 4.69 -13.80
N LEU A 442 26.98 5.13 -12.77
CA LEU A 442 25.70 4.57 -12.32
C LEU A 442 24.59 5.65 -12.28
N PRO A 443 24.28 6.36 -13.39
CA PRO A 443 23.32 7.49 -13.38
C PRO A 443 21.89 7.09 -12.97
N TRP A 444 21.57 5.80 -13.04
CA TRP A 444 20.30 5.24 -12.57
C TRP A 444 20.28 4.94 -11.06
N LEU A 445 21.41 4.95 -10.37
CA LEU A 445 21.50 4.63 -8.96
C LEU A 445 20.73 5.66 -8.12
N ARG A 446 19.99 5.18 -7.13
CA ARG A 446 19.20 5.98 -6.20
C ARG A 446 19.46 5.48 -4.78
N PRO A 447 19.28 6.31 -3.74
CA PRO A 447 19.56 5.90 -2.35
C PRO A 447 18.84 4.62 -1.92
N HIS A 448 17.60 4.41 -2.38
CA HIS A 448 16.84 3.22 -2.03
C HIS A 448 17.38 1.93 -2.66
N HIS A 449 18.08 2.00 -3.80
CA HIS A 449 18.74 0.84 -4.39
C HIS A 449 19.88 0.34 -3.50
N LEU A 450 20.58 1.22 -2.75
CA LEU A 450 21.66 0.81 -1.85
C LEU A 450 21.17 -0.14 -0.77
N LYS A 451 20.05 0.19 -0.12
CA LYS A 451 19.42 -0.69 0.86
C LYS A 451 19.01 -2.03 0.24
N HIS A 452 18.39 -1.99 -0.94
CA HIS A 452 17.97 -3.20 -1.63
C HIS A 452 19.17 -4.09 -1.97
N SER A 453 20.23 -3.50 -2.48
CA SER A 453 21.49 -4.16 -2.83
C SER A 453 22.13 -4.82 -1.62
N ALA A 454 22.15 -4.12 -0.49
CA ALA A 454 22.69 -4.67 0.74
C ALA A 454 21.86 -5.84 1.29
N VAL A 455 20.54 -5.76 1.33
CA VAL A 455 19.69 -6.90 1.74
C VAL A 455 19.98 -8.12 0.88
N THR A 456 20.04 -7.91 -0.44
CA THR A 456 20.40 -8.95 -1.41
C THR A 456 21.79 -9.52 -1.13
N ALA A 457 22.82 -8.67 -0.98
CA ALA A 457 24.19 -9.11 -0.71
C ALA A 457 24.33 -9.87 0.62
N MET A 458 23.66 -9.43 1.68
CA MET A 458 23.67 -10.10 2.98
C MET A 458 22.96 -11.45 2.93
N ALA A 459 21.86 -11.56 2.19
CA ALA A 459 21.20 -12.85 1.95
C ALA A 459 22.11 -13.82 1.18
N TYR A 460 22.81 -13.35 0.14
CA TYR A 460 23.82 -14.16 -0.58
C TYR A 460 25.01 -14.57 0.31
N ALA A 461 25.35 -13.74 1.30
CA ALA A 461 26.35 -14.06 2.31
C ALA A 461 25.85 -15.06 3.37
N GLY A 462 24.60 -15.53 3.25
CA GLY A 462 24.00 -16.52 4.13
C GLY A 462 23.28 -15.95 5.36
N MET A 463 23.09 -14.62 5.46
CA MET A 463 22.38 -14.04 6.62
C MET A 463 20.94 -14.55 6.69
N PRO A 464 20.51 -15.14 7.84
CA PRO A 464 19.18 -15.71 7.96
C PRO A 464 18.09 -14.62 7.94
N VAL A 465 16.90 -14.96 7.46
CA VAL A 465 15.79 -13.99 7.28
C VAL A 465 15.45 -13.21 8.56
N PRO A 466 15.38 -13.81 9.77
CA PRO A 466 15.18 -13.05 11.01
C PRO A 466 16.24 -11.97 11.24
N ALA A 467 17.52 -12.29 11.02
CA ALA A 467 18.62 -11.33 11.14
C ALA A 467 18.55 -10.22 10.07
N LEU A 468 18.08 -10.52 8.85
CA LEU A 468 17.81 -9.50 7.83
C LEU A 468 16.65 -8.57 8.23
N VAL A 469 15.57 -9.12 8.79
CA VAL A 469 14.41 -8.35 9.27
C VAL A 469 14.85 -7.33 10.32
N GLU A 470 15.65 -7.78 11.28
CA GLU A 470 16.22 -6.96 12.35
C GLU A 470 17.21 -5.93 11.79
N SER A 471 18.25 -6.40 11.10
CA SER A 471 19.35 -5.59 10.57
C SER A 471 18.88 -4.52 9.58
N PHE A 472 17.79 -4.74 8.87
CA PHE A 472 17.26 -3.77 7.91
C PHE A 472 15.95 -3.13 8.35
N SER A 473 15.48 -3.38 9.58
CA SER A 473 14.16 -2.96 10.12
C SER A 473 13.05 -3.08 9.06
N THR A 474 13.04 -4.22 8.38
CA THR A 474 12.13 -4.50 7.26
C THR A 474 11.22 -5.65 7.67
N SER A 475 9.92 -5.52 7.46
CA SER A 475 9.01 -6.61 7.85
C SER A 475 9.28 -7.86 7.01
N TYR A 476 9.05 -9.05 7.59
CA TYR A 476 9.15 -10.32 6.87
C TYR A 476 8.34 -10.28 5.57
N ARG A 477 7.07 -9.83 5.63
CA ARG A 477 6.21 -9.65 4.45
C ARG A 477 6.83 -8.73 3.39
N THR A 478 7.48 -7.65 3.80
CA THR A 478 8.17 -6.74 2.86
C THR A 478 9.39 -7.40 2.23
N LEU A 479 10.17 -8.18 3.00
CA LEU A 479 11.26 -8.98 2.44
C LEU A 479 10.72 -9.95 1.40
N MET A 480 9.74 -10.79 1.77
CA MET A 480 9.14 -11.78 0.88
C MET A 480 8.55 -11.17 -0.40
N LYS A 481 7.94 -9.98 -0.29
CA LYS A 481 7.30 -9.32 -1.44
C LYS A 481 8.29 -8.64 -2.38
N HIS A 482 9.32 -7.99 -1.86
CA HIS A 482 10.20 -7.12 -2.66
C HIS A 482 11.53 -7.78 -3.04
N TYR A 483 11.84 -8.92 -2.43
CA TYR A 483 13.08 -9.66 -2.69
C TYR A 483 12.75 -11.07 -3.17
N THR A 484 11.69 -11.22 -3.97
CA THR A 484 11.24 -12.52 -4.49
C THR A 484 12.29 -13.24 -5.31
N HIS A 485 13.25 -12.51 -5.90
CA HIS A 485 14.43 -13.11 -6.56
C HIS A 485 15.33 -13.89 -5.59
N LEU A 486 15.15 -13.71 -4.28
CA LEU A 486 15.81 -14.49 -3.23
C LEU A 486 14.98 -15.71 -2.79
N GLN A 487 13.81 -15.98 -3.38
CA GLN A 487 12.93 -17.06 -2.94
C GLN A 487 13.61 -18.43 -2.97
N THR A 488 14.41 -18.70 -4.00
CA THR A 488 15.22 -19.93 -4.08
C THR A 488 16.21 -20.03 -2.93
N PHE A 489 16.84 -18.91 -2.53
CA PHE A 489 17.75 -18.87 -1.37
C PHE A 489 17.02 -19.15 -0.05
N TRP A 490 15.80 -18.65 0.09
CA TRP A 490 15.02 -18.87 1.31
C TRP A 490 14.52 -20.32 1.42
N GLN A 491 14.24 -20.97 0.28
CA GLN A 491 13.74 -22.34 0.23
C GLN A 491 14.85 -23.38 0.42
N LEU A 492 16.05 -23.14 -0.12
CA LEU A 492 17.16 -24.10 -0.05
C LEU A 492 17.92 -24.06 1.29
N GLY A 493 17.57 -23.15 2.20
CA GLY A 493 18.45 -22.80 3.32
C GLY A 493 19.66 -22.01 2.81
N SER A 494 20.34 -21.26 3.68
CA SER A 494 21.53 -20.54 3.23
C SER A 494 22.58 -21.56 2.75
N ILE A 495 23.04 -21.41 1.50
CA ILE A 495 24.13 -22.23 0.94
C ILE A 495 25.42 -22.09 1.78
N ARG A 496 25.51 -21.04 2.60
CA ARG A 496 26.63 -20.73 3.47
C ARG A 496 26.19 -20.66 4.92
N GLU A 497 27.02 -21.17 5.82
CA GLU A 497 26.91 -20.95 7.26
C GLU A 497 27.00 -19.44 7.55
N TRP A 498 26.04 -18.91 8.28
CA TRP A 498 26.06 -17.50 8.68
C TRP A 498 27.10 -17.28 9.78
N LYS A 499 28.03 -16.35 9.53
CA LYS A 499 28.92 -15.82 10.56
C LYS A 499 28.96 -14.29 10.48
N PRO A 500 28.92 -13.55 11.61
CA PRO A 500 28.96 -12.08 11.61
C PRO A 500 30.15 -11.47 10.85
N GLU A 501 31.28 -12.17 10.78
CA GLU A 501 32.47 -11.78 10.03
C GLU A 501 32.27 -11.82 8.50
N ASN A 502 31.34 -12.65 8.01
CA ASN A 502 31.08 -12.84 6.57
C ASN A 502 30.32 -11.67 5.94
N VAL A 503 29.83 -10.72 6.73
CA VAL A 503 29.03 -9.58 6.26
C VAL A 503 29.79 -8.25 6.24
N GLY A 504 31.08 -8.26 6.61
CA GLY A 504 31.95 -7.10 6.41
C GLY A 504 32.12 -6.79 4.91
N LEU A 505 32.30 -5.51 4.56
CA LEU A 505 32.47 -5.11 3.14
C LEU A 505 33.54 -5.95 2.41
N LYS A 506 34.67 -6.28 3.05
CA LYS A 506 35.69 -7.14 2.42
C LYS A 506 35.19 -8.56 2.15
N ALA A 507 34.45 -9.14 3.09
CA ALA A 507 33.91 -10.50 2.96
C ALA A 507 32.80 -10.57 1.89
N LEU A 508 31.99 -9.51 1.75
CA LEU A 508 30.95 -9.41 0.72
C LEU A 508 31.48 -9.46 -0.72
N LYS A 509 32.77 -9.17 -0.92
CA LYS A 509 33.42 -9.35 -2.23
C LYS A 509 33.36 -10.80 -2.69
N ALA A 510 33.55 -11.77 -1.78
CA ALA A 510 33.57 -13.20 -2.09
C ALA A 510 32.16 -13.83 -2.19
N SER A 511 31.13 -13.12 -1.73
CA SER A 511 29.74 -13.58 -1.78
C SER A 511 28.89 -12.85 -2.82
N SER A 512 29.41 -11.79 -3.46
CA SER A 512 28.66 -11.08 -4.50
C SER A 512 28.69 -11.89 -5.79
N PRO A 513 27.58 -12.55 -6.19
CA PRO A 513 27.53 -13.16 -7.50
C PRO A 513 27.69 -12.05 -8.53
N LEU A 514 28.57 -12.26 -9.51
CA LEU A 514 28.48 -11.51 -10.75
C LEU A 514 27.23 -12.04 -11.45
N PRO A 515 26.20 -11.22 -11.70
CA PRO A 515 25.06 -11.67 -12.48
C PRO A 515 25.56 -12.18 -13.84
N ALA A 516 25.04 -13.31 -14.32
CA ALA A 516 25.35 -13.79 -15.66
C ALA A 516 25.06 -12.67 -16.68
N GLY A 517 26.06 -12.33 -17.51
CA GLY A 517 25.96 -11.24 -18.49
C GLY A 517 26.38 -9.85 -18.01
N TYR A 518 26.79 -9.66 -16.74
CA TYR A 518 27.46 -8.41 -16.35
C TYR A 518 28.95 -8.48 -16.73
N PRO A 519 29.52 -7.42 -17.33
CA PRO A 519 30.93 -7.37 -17.65
C PRO A 519 31.72 -7.56 -16.35
N ARG A 520 32.67 -8.50 -16.37
CA ARG A 520 33.71 -8.57 -15.33
C ARG A 520 34.43 -7.24 -15.39
N ILE A 521 34.38 -6.45 -14.31
CA ILE A 521 35.21 -5.25 -14.19
C ILE A 521 36.66 -5.74 -14.24
N GLY A 522 37.29 -5.62 -15.41
CA GLY A 522 38.62 -6.15 -15.70
C GLY A 522 39.75 -5.35 -15.04
N GLY A 523 39.43 -4.27 -14.33
CA GLY A 523 40.40 -3.42 -13.64
C GLY A 523 40.56 -3.78 -12.18
N ARG A 524 41.80 -3.86 -11.70
CA ARG A 524 42.12 -3.81 -10.27
C ARG A 524 41.60 -2.46 -9.73
N LEU A 525 40.62 -2.48 -8.83
CA LEU A 525 40.19 -1.26 -8.14
C LEU A 525 41.40 -0.67 -7.38
N PRO A 526 41.54 0.67 -7.33
CA PRO A 526 42.55 1.29 -6.49
C PRO A 526 42.32 0.91 -5.01
N PRO A 527 43.39 0.85 -4.19
CA PRO A 527 43.24 0.62 -2.76
C PRO A 527 42.34 1.69 -2.13
N VAL A 528 41.43 1.24 -1.26
CA VAL A 528 40.38 2.04 -0.61
C VAL A 528 40.83 2.51 0.75
#